data_AF-A0A2S5B884-F1
#
_entry.id   AF-A0A2S5B884-F1
#
_cell.length_a   1.000
_cell.length_b   1.000
_cell.length_c   1.000
_cell.angle_alpha   90.00
_cell.angle_beta   90.00
_cell.angle_gamma   90.00
#
_symmetry.space_group_name_H-M   'P 1'
#
loop_
_entity.id
_entity.type
_entity.pdbx_description
1 polymer ?
#
loop_
_entity_poly.entity_id
_entity_poly.type
_entity_poly.pdbx_seq_one_letter_code
_entity_poly.pdbx_strand_id
1 'polypeptide(L)'
;MEIVQETSHMDRLTQTQNCIDDLIRIMASSLHYLSRNASFKQLDPNFPVTQSIPNADSPEQYDQNRKELVSDFLHKAKQLEYLIAQLPSSPAPASSARDDADTADFAQLETELQSVNDEYLAALDQAENLQRRLQASLNGVLESKRQQPATTSSSSS
;
A
#
# COMPACT_ATOMS: atom_id res chain seq x y z
N MET A 1 0.56 -3.04 18.48
CA MET A 1 1.65 -2.85 17.51
C MET A 1 1.17 -3.42 16.18
N GLU A 2 0.23 -2.70 15.57
CA GLU A 2 -0.60 -3.15 14.44
C GLU A 2 -0.54 -2.11 13.31
N ILE A 3 0.49 -1.24 13.36
CA ILE A 3 0.51 0.07 12.69
C ILE A 3 1.54 0.11 11.53
N VAL A 4 2.23 -1.01 11.26
CA VAL A 4 2.94 -1.23 9.99
C VAL A 4 2.10 -2.22 9.20
N GLN A 5 0.92 -1.77 8.80
CA GLN A 5 0.73 -1.49 7.39
C GLN A 5 0.54 -2.77 6.57
N GLU A 6 -0.70 -3.24 6.65
CA GLU A 6 -1.53 -3.66 5.52
C GLU A 6 -1.57 -2.61 4.36
N THR A 7 -0.47 -1.89 4.09
CA THR A 7 -0.29 -1.00 2.92
C THR A 7 0.31 -1.72 1.74
N SER A 8 0.52 -3.04 1.82
CA SER A 8 0.74 -3.91 0.66
C SER A 8 -0.55 -4.08 -0.19
N HIS A 9 -1.36 -3.03 -0.28
CA HIS A 9 -2.23 -2.76 -1.40
C HIS A 9 -1.34 -2.35 -2.58
N MET A 10 -0.63 -3.34 -3.15
CA MET A 10 0.18 -3.30 -4.38
C MET A 10 1.25 -2.18 -4.44
N ASP A 11 2.50 -2.51 -4.77
CA ASP A 11 3.54 -1.48 -4.90
C ASP A 11 3.13 -0.36 -5.88
N ARG A 12 3.49 0.90 -5.59
CA ARG A 12 3.07 2.07 -6.40
C ARG A 12 3.60 1.99 -7.83
N LEU A 13 4.75 1.33 -8.03
CA LEU A 13 5.26 1.05 -9.36
C LEU A 13 4.33 0.10 -10.11
N THR A 14 3.93 -1.00 -9.47
CA THR A 14 2.97 -1.97 -10.03
C THR A 14 1.61 -1.31 -10.30
N GLN A 15 1.13 -0.43 -9.42
CA GLN A 15 -0.09 0.35 -9.67
C GLN A 15 0.04 1.27 -10.89
N THR A 16 1.20 1.93 -11.05
CA THR A 16 1.47 2.79 -12.20
C THR A 16 1.51 1.99 -13.50
N GLN A 17 2.18 0.83 -13.48
CA GLN A 17 2.24 -0.08 -14.62
C GLN A 17 0.84 -0.55 -15.04
N ASN A 18 0.02 -1.02 -14.10
CA ASN A 18 -1.35 -1.43 -14.39
C ASN A 18 -2.19 -0.27 -14.96
N CYS A 19 -2.00 0.96 -14.46
CA CYS A 19 -2.69 2.14 -14.97
C CYS A 19 -2.31 2.44 -16.43
N ILE A 20 -1.04 2.26 -16.80
CA ILE A 20 -0.57 2.41 -18.20
C ILE A 20 -1.20 1.32 -19.08
N ASP A 21 -1.20 0.07 -18.64
CA ASP A 21 -1.78 -1.05 -19.39
C ASP A 21 -3.28 -0.84 -19.63
N ASP A 22 -4.00 -0.38 -18.61
CA ASP A 22 -5.42 -0.02 -18.70
C ASP A 22 -5.64 1.15 -19.67
N LEU A 23 -4.80 2.18 -19.64
CA LEU A 23 -4.90 3.33 -20.56
C LEU A 23 -4.74 2.89 -22.02
N ILE A 24 -3.76 2.03 -22.30
CA ILE A 24 -3.52 1.47 -23.64
C ILE A 24 -4.71 0.62 -24.08
N ARG A 25 -5.26 -0.20 -23.17
CA ARG A 25 -6.43 -1.03 -23.45
C ARG A 25 -7.67 -0.20 -23.77
N ILE A 26 -7.92 0.88 -23.02
CA ILE A 26 -9.02 1.81 -23.27
C ILE A 26 -8.83 2.50 -24.61
N MET A 27 -7.61 2.91 -24.96
CA MET A 27 -7.31 3.55 -26.24
C MET A 27 -7.56 2.59 -27.43
N ALA A 28 -7.08 1.35 -27.34
CA ALA A 28 -7.31 0.35 -28.37
C ALA A 28 -8.80 0.00 -28.53
N SER A 29 -9.52 -0.12 -27.41
CA SER A 29 -10.97 -0.40 -27.41
C SER A 29 -11.77 0.77 -27.97
N SER A 30 -11.39 2.01 -27.62
CA SER A 30 -11.96 3.23 -28.17
C SER A 30 -11.75 3.30 -29.68
N LEU A 31 -10.52 3.10 -30.17
CA LEU A 31 -10.23 3.10 -31.60
C LEU A 31 -11.02 2.02 -32.35
N HIS A 32 -11.13 0.84 -31.74
CA HIS A 32 -11.92 -0.26 -32.30
C HIS A 32 -13.41 0.08 -32.40
N TYR A 33 -13.97 0.68 -31.35
CA TYR A 33 -15.36 1.14 -31.30
C TYR A 33 -15.62 2.24 -32.35
N LEU A 34 -14.79 3.28 -32.40
CA LEU A 34 -14.90 4.35 -33.39
C LEU A 34 -14.78 3.81 -34.83
N SER A 35 -13.88 2.85 -35.07
CA SER A 35 -13.67 2.31 -36.41
C SER A 35 -14.81 1.41 -36.90
N ARG A 36 -15.53 0.72 -36.00
CA ARG A 36 -16.60 -0.21 -36.39
C ARG A 36 -17.99 0.40 -36.35
N ASN A 37 -18.22 1.39 -35.50
CA ASN A 37 -19.57 1.92 -35.25
C ASN A 37 -19.81 3.31 -35.87
N ALA A 38 -18.83 3.87 -36.58
CA ALA A 38 -19.00 5.12 -37.32
C ALA A 38 -19.93 4.94 -38.53
N SER A 39 -21.18 5.38 -38.37
CA SER A 39 -22.16 5.46 -39.45
C SER A 39 -21.68 6.32 -40.62
N PHE A 40 -22.01 5.92 -41.86
CA PHE A 40 -21.73 6.72 -43.05
C PHE A 40 -22.53 8.03 -43.03
N LYS A 41 -21.84 9.15 -43.22
CA LYS A 41 -22.47 10.47 -43.37
C LYS A 41 -22.69 10.75 -44.85
N GLN A 42 -23.93 11.08 -45.23
CA GLN A 42 -24.24 11.51 -46.59
C GLN A 42 -23.59 12.87 -46.86
N LEU A 43 -22.71 12.95 -47.86
CA LEU A 43 -22.03 14.19 -48.26
C LEU A 43 -22.86 15.04 -49.24
N ASP A 44 -23.73 14.41 -50.03
CA ASP A 44 -24.53 15.06 -51.06
C ASP A 44 -26.00 14.61 -50.96
N PRO A 45 -26.98 15.52 -50.83
CA PRO A 45 -28.40 15.19 -50.74
C PRO A 45 -28.95 14.43 -51.96
N ASN A 46 -28.29 14.50 -53.13
CA ASN A 46 -28.72 13.79 -54.33
C ASN A 46 -28.29 12.31 -54.38
N PHE A 47 -27.37 11.87 -53.53
CA PHE A 47 -26.88 10.49 -53.51
C PHE A 47 -27.13 9.85 -52.13
N PRO A 48 -28.21 9.07 -51.97
CA PRO A 48 -28.47 8.38 -50.71
C PRO A 48 -27.40 7.31 -50.45
N VAL A 49 -27.03 7.14 -49.18
CA VAL A 49 -26.08 6.11 -48.75
C VAL A 49 -26.69 4.73 -48.99
N THR A 50 -26.07 3.93 -49.86
CA THR A 50 -26.56 2.60 -50.26
C THR A 50 -26.01 1.45 -49.43
N GLN A 51 -25.08 1.72 -48.51
CA GLN A 51 -24.48 0.73 -47.61
C GLN A 51 -24.67 1.15 -46.16
N SER A 52 -25.20 0.25 -45.34
CA SER A 52 -25.25 0.41 -43.89
C SER A 52 -24.27 -0.56 -43.25
N ILE A 53 -23.53 -0.11 -42.24
CA ILE A 53 -22.67 -1.00 -41.44
C ILE A 53 -23.59 -1.80 -40.52
N PRO A 54 -23.49 -3.14 -40.49
CA PRO A 54 -24.27 -3.93 -39.55
C PRO A 54 -23.89 -3.54 -38.11
N ASN A 55 -24.87 -3.09 -37.32
CA ASN A 55 -24.74 -2.57 -35.95
C ASN A 55 -24.16 -1.15 -35.80
N ALA A 56 -24.32 -0.28 -36.80
CA ALA A 56 -23.97 1.13 -36.63
C ALA A 56 -24.87 1.79 -35.57
N ASP A 57 -24.26 2.51 -34.63
CA ASP A 57 -24.98 3.25 -33.60
C ASP A 57 -25.72 4.45 -34.21
N SER A 58 -26.82 4.87 -33.58
CA SER A 58 -27.49 6.10 -33.97
C SER A 58 -26.54 7.29 -33.77
N PRO A 59 -26.65 8.38 -34.56
CA PRO A 59 -25.73 9.52 -34.45
C PRO A 59 -25.69 10.14 -33.05
N GLU A 60 -26.82 10.09 -32.33
CA GLU A 60 -26.95 10.60 -30.97
C GLU A 60 -26.28 9.66 -29.94
N GLN A 61 -26.48 8.34 -30.07
CA GLN A 61 -25.81 7.35 -29.22
C GLN A 61 -24.29 7.34 -29.46
N TYR A 62 -23.86 7.46 -30.71
CA TYR A 62 -22.44 7.54 -31.06
C TYR A 62 -21.76 8.79 -30.47
N ASP A 63 -22.43 9.94 -30.50
CA ASP A 63 -21.89 11.17 -29.90
C ASP A 63 -21.81 11.08 -28.37
N GLN A 64 -22.82 10.47 -27.74
CA GLN A 64 -22.85 10.25 -26.30
C GLN A 64 -21.76 9.28 -25.84
N ASN A 65 -21.63 8.13 -26.51
CA ASN A 65 -20.61 7.13 -26.20
C ASN A 65 -19.20 7.68 -26.45
N ARG A 66 -19.01 8.50 -27.49
CA ARG A 66 -17.73 9.19 -27.73
C ARG A 66 -17.36 10.13 -26.58
N LYS A 67 -18.32 10.89 -26.04
CA LYS A 67 -18.09 11.79 -24.89
C LYS A 67 -17.72 11.00 -23.64
N GLU A 68 -18.37 9.87 -23.40
CA GLU A 68 -18.05 8.95 -22.29
C GLU A 68 -16.63 8.40 -22.42
N LEU A 69 -16.25 7.87 -23.60
CA LEU A 69 -14.91 7.34 -23.85
C LEU A 69 -13.81 8.40 -23.64
N VAL A 70 -14.04 9.63 -24.09
CA VAL A 70 -13.09 10.74 -23.88
C VAL A 70 -13.00 11.13 -22.40
N SER A 71 -14.13 11.14 -21.68
CA SER A 71 -14.15 11.37 -20.24
C SER A 71 -13.35 10.31 -19.50
N ASP A 72 -13.56 9.03 -19.81
CA ASP A 72 -12.87 7.91 -19.16
C ASP A 72 -11.36 7.94 -19.43
N PHE A 73 -10.98 8.23 -20.68
CA PHE A 73 -9.59 8.43 -21.05
C PHE A 73 -8.93 9.57 -20.25
N LEU A 74 -9.60 10.71 -20.13
CA LEU A 74 -9.08 11.86 -19.39
C LEU A 74 -8.95 11.58 -17.90
N HIS A 75 -9.92 10.89 -17.31
CA HIS A 75 -9.85 10.47 -15.91
C HIS A 75 -8.67 9.52 -15.67
N LYS A 76 -8.46 8.54 -16.55
CA LYS A 76 -7.33 7.60 -16.46
C LYS A 76 -5.98 8.29 -16.67
N ALA A 77 -5.88 9.24 -17.59
CA ALA A 77 -4.67 10.03 -17.79
C ALA A 77 -4.31 10.89 -16.56
N LYS A 78 -5.31 11.51 -15.92
CA LYS A 78 -5.11 12.25 -14.66
C LYS A 78 -4.74 11.34 -13.49
N GLN A 79 -5.32 10.14 -13.43
CA GLN A 79 -4.93 9.13 -12.46
C GLN A 79 -3.46 8.78 -12.65
N LEU A 80 -3.02 8.52 -13.88
CA LEU A 80 -1.61 8.24 -14.18
C LEU A 80 -0.69 9.40 -13.76
N GLU A 81 -1.06 10.65 -14.06
CA GLU A 81 -0.30 11.84 -13.64
C GLU A 81 -0.15 11.93 -12.11
N TYR A 82 -1.25 11.67 -11.39
CA TYR A 82 -1.22 11.61 -9.94
C TYR A 82 -0.35 10.46 -9.42
N LEU A 83 -0.47 9.26 -9.99
CA LEU A 83 0.37 8.12 -9.61
C LEU A 83 1.85 8.41 -9.85
N ILE A 84 2.21 9.06 -10.96
CA ILE A 84 3.58 9.49 -11.24
C ILE A 84 4.07 10.49 -10.19
N ALA A 85 3.24 11.48 -9.83
CA ALA A 85 3.59 12.45 -8.77
C ALA A 85 3.71 11.79 -7.38
N GLN A 86 3.00 10.69 -7.17
CA GLN A 86 3.04 9.89 -5.94
C GLN A 86 4.07 8.78 -5.94
N LEU A 87 4.73 8.50 -7.07
CA LEU A 87 5.88 7.61 -7.03
C LEU A 87 6.82 8.18 -5.97
N PRO A 88 7.29 7.36 -5.02
CA PRO A 88 8.34 7.84 -4.13
C PRO A 88 9.39 8.42 -5.06
N SER A 89 9.74 9.69 -4.83
CA SER A 89 10.79 10.34 -5.58
C SER A 89 12.02 9.51 -5.29
N SER A 90 12.25 8.47 -6.08
CA SER A 90 13.56 7.90 -6.31
C SER A 90 14.25 9.07 -6.98
N PRO A 91 15.11 9.80 -6.28
CA PRO A 91 15.83 10.85 -6.93
C PRO A 91 16.61 10.19 -8.08
N ALA A 92 16.20 10.51 -9.31
CA ALA A 92 16.72 10.13 -10.63
C ALA A 92 17.62 8.86 -10.76
N PRO A 93 17.28 7.92 -11.68
CA PRO A 93 18.18 6.82 -11.98
C PRO A 93 19.39 7.31 -12.79
N ALA A 94 20.53 6.65 -12.61
CA ALA A 94 21.79 6.81 -13.35
C ALA A 94 22.77 7.88 -12.85
N SER A 95 23.37 7.63 -11.69
CA SER A 95 24.82 7.81 -11.55
C SER A 95 25.35 6.82 -10.52
N SER A 96 26.41 6.11 -10.87
CA SER A 96 27.11 5.08 -10.09
C SER A 96 27.69 5.56 -8.74
N ALA A 97 27.42 6.81 -8.35
CA ALA A 97 27.76 7.39 -7.05
C ALA A 97 26.63 7.26 -6.02
N ARG A 98 25.50 6.63 -6.38
CA ARG A 98 24.26 6.68 -5.60
C ARG A 98 23.89 5.38 -4.90
N ASP A 99 24.29 4.23 -5.45
CA ASP A 99 24.25 2.96 -4.71
C ASP A 99 24.95 3.13 -3.36
N ASP A 100 26.01 3.92 -3.30
CA ASP A 100 26.73 4.24 -2.06
C ASP A 100 25.89 5.03 -1.04
N ALA A 101 25.00 5.93 -1.49
CA ALA A 101 24.16 6.75 -0.61
C ALA A 101 23.00 5.96 -0.02
N ASP A 102 22.28 5.20 -0.85
CA ASP A 102 21.22 4.32 -0.38
C ASP A 102 21.82 3.21 0.52
N THR A 103 22.99 2.66 0.15
CA THR A 103 23.73 1.70 0.99
C THR A 103 24.15 2.31 2.32
N ALA A 104 24.58 3.57 2.35
CA ALA A 104 24.92 4.26 3.59
C ALA A 104 23.71 4.48 4.51
N ASP A 105 22.55 4.81 3.94
CA ASP A 105 21.30 4.96 4.69
C ASP A 105 20.84 3.59 5.24
N PHE A 106 20.94 2.52 4.45
CA PHE A 106 20.67 1.15 4.93
C PHE A 106 21.62 0.73 6.06
N ALA A 107 22.91 1.03 5.94
CA ALA A 107 23.90 0.70 6.97
C ALA A 107 23.66 1.48 8.27
N GLN A 108 23.23 2.74 8.18
CA GLN A 108 22.81 3.52 9.35
C GLN A 108 21.58 2.91 10.00
N LEU A 109 20.57 2.54 9.21
CA LEU A 109 19.36 1.93 9.72
C LEU A 109 19.62 0.56 10.37
N GLU A 110 20.53 -0.24 9.82
CA GLU A 110 20.98 -1.50 10.42
C GLU A 110 21.64 -1.28 11.77
N THR A 111 22.51 -0.27 11.87
CA THR A 111 23.17 0.10 13.12
C THR A 111 22.15 0.58 14.17
N GLU A 112 21.18 1.39 13.76
CA GLU A 112 20.09 1.85 14.62
C GLU A 112 19.22 0.66 15.10
N LEU A 113 18.85 -0.24 14.18
CA LEU A 113 18.11 -1.46 14.52
C LEU A 113 18.85 -2.31 15.54
N GLN A 114 20.17 -2.46 15.37
CA GLN A 114 20.99 -3.24 16.27
C GLN A 114 21.07 -2.59 17.67
N SER A 115 21.26 -1.27 17.73
CA SER A 115 21.23 -0.52 19.00
C SER A 115 19.89 -0.66 19.71
N VAL A 116 18.78 -0.48 18.99
CA VAL A 116 17.43 -0.60 19.55
C VAL A 116 17.17 -2.05 20.01
N ASN A 117 17.64 -3.05 19.29
CA ASN A 117 17.51 -4.45 19.67
C ASN A 117 18.32 -4.77 20.94
N ASP A 118 19.53 -4.22 21.08
CA ASP A 118 20.34 -4.39 22.30
C ASP A 118 19.69 -3.73 23.51
N GLU A 119 19.12 -2.53 23.34
CA GLU A 119 18.33 -1.85 24.37
C GLU A 119 17.09 -2.67 24.75
N TYR A 120 16.41 -3.26 23.77
CA TYR A 120 15.27 -4.15 23.99
C TYR A 120 15.66 -5.38 24.81
N LEU A 121 16.78 -6.05 24.48
CA LEU A 121 17.28 -7.20 25.22
C LEU A 121 17.68 -6.85 26.65
N ALA A 122 18.32 -5.69 26.86
CA ALA A 122 18.69 -5.21 28.20
C ALA A 122 17.45 -4.92 29.06
N ALA A 123 16.43 -4.28 28.48
CA ALA A 123 15.17 -4.03 29.17
C ALA A 123 14.45 -5.35 29.52
N LEU A 124 14.52 -6.35 28.66
CA LEU A 124 13.96 -7.68 28.90
C LEU A 124 14.65 -8.38 30.09
N ASP A 125 15.98 -8.39 30.14
CA ASP A 125 16.72 -8.99 31.26
C ASP A 125 16.43 -8.28 32.60
N GLN A 126 16.30 -6.96 32.59
CA GLN A 126 15.89 -6.21 33.78
C GLN A 126 14.49 -6.61 34.26
N ALA A 127 13.54 -6.76 33.33
CA ALA A 127 12.19 -7.20 33.65
C ALA A 127 12.17 -8.63 34.23
N GLU A 128 12.92 -9.56 33.64
CA GLU A 128 13.04 -10.93 34.17
C GLU A 128 13.67 -10.96 35.56
N ASN A 129 14.74 -10.19 35.78
CA ASN A 129 15.40 -10.12 37.08
C ASN A 129 14.48 -9.52 38.15
N LEU A 130 13.70 -8.49 37.82
CA LEU A 130 12.69 -7.94 38.72
C LEU A 130 11.61 -8.97 39.03
N GLN A 131 11.12 -9.71 38.02
CA GLN A 131 10.14 -10.78 38.20
C GLN A 131 10.66 -11.87 39.14
N ARG A 132 11.90 -12.35 38.95
CA ARG A 132 12.53 -13.34 39.84
C ARG A 132 12.64 -12.82 41.27
N ARG A 133 13.03 -11.55 41.46
CA ARG A 133 13.10 -10.92 42.79
C ARG A 133 11.73 -10.82 43.46
N LEU A 134 10.69 -10.44 42.71
CA LEU A 134 9.32 -10.39 43.22
C LEU A 134 8.84 -11.78 43.63
N GLN A 135 9.10 -12.80 42.81
CA GLN A 135 8.73 -14.18 43.12
C GLN A 135 9.47 -14.71 44.36
N ALA A 136 10.77 -14.42 44.50
CA ALA A 136 11.54 -14.79 45.68
C ALA A 136 11.05 -14.09 46.95
N SER A 137 10.73 -12.79 46.88
CA SER A 137 10.16 -12.03 47.98
C SER A 137 8.79 -12.59 48.39
N LEU A 138 7.91 -12.89 47.42
CA LEU A 138 6.61 -13.50 47.67
C LEU A 138 6.76 -14.86 48.35
N ASN A 139 7.64 -15.73 47.84
CA ASN A 139 7.92 -17.03 48.44
C ASN A 139 8.48 -16.89 49.86
N GLY A 140 9.36 -15.91 50.11
CA GLY A 140 9.90 -15.62 51.44
C GLY A 140 8.83 -15.15 52.42
N VAL A 141 7.89 -14.29 51.98
CA VAL A 141 6.74 -13.86 52.80
C VAL A 141 5.78 -15.02 53.07
N LEU A 142 5.52 -15.87 52.07
CA LEU A 142 4.67 -17.06 52.23
C LEU A 142 5.32 -18.07 53.20
N GLU A 143 6.63 -18.26 53.14
CA GLU A 143 7.37 -19.14 54.04
C GLU A 143 7.45 -18.56 55.45
N SER A 144 7.68 -17.25 55.61
CA SER A 144 7.59 -16.57 56.91
C SER A 144 6.20 -16.72 57.54
N LYS A 145 5.14 -16.61 56.73
CA LYS A 145 3.76 -16.83 57.18
C LYS A 145 3.49 -18.29 57.54
N ARG A 146 4.14 -19.26 56.88
CA ARG A 146 4.07 -20.69 57.24
C ARG A 146 4.88 -21.04 58.49
N GLN A 147 6.01 -20.36 58.71
CA GLN A 147 6.87 -20.48 59.89
C GLN A 147 6.37 -19.68 61.10
N GLN A 148 5.17 -19.07 61.02
CA GLN A 148 4.38 -18.68 62.19
C GLN A 148 3.40 -19.80 62.60
N PRO A 149 3.82 -20.96 63.14
CA PRO A 149 2.98 -21.74 64.02
C PRO A 149 3.19 -21.30 65.47
N ALA A 150 2.10 -20.84 66.10
CA ALA A 150 1.81 -21.01 67.53
C ALA A 150 2.82 -20.50 68.59
N THR A 151 3.26 -19.23 68.54
CA THR A 151 3.86 -18.57 69.73
C THR A 151 2.91 -17.61 70.46
N THR A 152 1.64 -17.49 70.05
CA THR A 152 0.63 -16.73 70.79
C THR A 152 -0.13 -17.55 71.86
N SER A 153 0.30 -18.78 72.17
CA SER A 153 -0.41 -19.65 73.13
C SER A 153 0.38 -20.04 74.39
N SER A 154 1.49 -19.40 74.73
CA SER A 154 2.16 -19.68 76.02
C SER A 154 2.92 -18.48 76.61
N SER A 155 2.17 -17.56 77.19
CA SER A 155 2.64 -16.79 78.35
C SER A 155 1.44 -16.51 79.26
N SER A 156 1.01 -17.56 79.96
CA SER A 156 0.19 -17.51 81.16
C SER A 156 1.06 -17.09 82.35
N SER A 157 0.58 -16.13 83.15
CA SER A 157 0.52 -16.13 84.62
C SER A 157 0.46 -14.71 85.18
#